data_AF-W2MV60-F1
#
_entry.id   AF-W2MV60-F1
#
_cell.length_a   1.000
_cell.length_b   1.000
_cell.length_c   1.000
_cell.angle_alpha   90.00
_cell.angle_beta   90.00
_cell.angle_gamma   90.00
#
_symmetry.space_group_name_H-M   'P 1'
#
loop_
_entity.id
_entity.type
_entity.pdbx_description
1 polymer ?
#
loop_
_entity_poly.entity_id
_entity_poly.type
_entity_poly.pdbx_seq_one_letter_code
_entity_poly.pdbx_strand_id
1 'polypeptide(L)'
;MQTTAPLHSTQRIRKTDTPYAAMMLYFVVLITTATLLATTNVASATEAPQTSILVTPSVVLSKGGAPGDLASMRRLRTNKAAAEDTTSTEERGIAFSGIEKLVTSSAKKAQLKLWLTQKKSADVTFNLLNLARKKNFLFGSKEFLTWAKYVTKLKKNDAGIVMINTLLKHYDEGTLARLIAGIKTSNSPTMQKLATTLQEAQFTKWMKESRRPVAVEAKLHGLGRGMYYKMDDEIVNAYRYFIGAA
;
A
#
# COMPACT_ATOMS: atom_id res chain seq x y z
N MET A 1 -19.85 65.36 5.59
CA MET A 1 -20.78 64.20 5.60
C MET A 1 -19.94 62.93 5.64
N GLN A 2 -20.37 61.90 6.37
CA GLN A 2 -19.51 60.77 6.73
C GLN A 2 -19.37 59.72 5.63
N THR A 3 -18.15 59.23 5.46
CA THR A 3 -17.84 57.99 4.73
C THR A 3 -18.41 56.78 5.47
N THR A 4 -19.16 55.93 4.77
CA THR A 4 -19.51 54.58 5.24
C THR A 4 -19.25 53.56 4.12
N ALA A 5 -18.45 52.55 4.42
CA ALA A 5 -18.19 51.41 3.54
C ALA A 5 -18.94 50.17 4.05
N PRO A 6 -19.50 49.31 3.18
CA PRO A 6 -20.21 48.11 3.60
C PRO A 6 -19.24 46.99 4.04
N LEU A 7 -19.51 46.39 5.20
CA LEU A 7 -18.76 45.22 5.70
C LEU A 7 -19.04 43.98 4.85
N HIS A 8 -18.00 43.40 4.23
CA HIS A 8 -18.05 42.02 3.75
C HIS A 8 -17.83 41.03 4.91
N SER A 9 -18.93 40.57 5.50
CA SER A 9 -18.92 39.45 6.46
C SER A 9 -18.50 38.15 5.77
N THR A 10 -17.21 37.82 5.87
CA THR A 10 -16.67 36.55 5.35
C THR A 10 -17.10 35.39 6.24
N GLN A 11 -18.21 34.73 5.91
CA GLN A 11 -18.58 33.47 6.56
C GLN A 11 -17.56 32.38 6.19
N ARG A 12 -16.67 32.10 7.14
CA ARG A 12 -15.65 31.06 7.05
C ARG A 12 -16.29 29.68 7.24
N ILE A 13 -16.86 29.12 6.16
CA ILE A 13 -17.47 27.79 6.16
C ILE A 13 -16.45 26.76 6.70
N ARG A 14 -16.73 26.18 7.87
CA ARG A 14 -15.91 25.13 8.48
C ARG A 14 -16.08 23.84 7.67
N LYS A 15 -14.96 23.26 7.23
CA LYS A 15 -14.90 22.24 6.17
C LYS A 15 -15.06 20.79 6.67
N THR A 16 -15.58 20.59 7.88
CA THR A 16 -15.36 19.35 8.67
C THR A 16 -16.58 18.48 8.92
N ASP A 17 -17.80 18.98 8.73
CA ASP A 17 -19.03 18.27 9.15
C ASP A 17 -19.87 17.78 7.95
N THR A 18 -19.23 17.13 6.98
CA THR A 18 -19.93 16.37 5.94
C THR A 18 -20.14 14.91 6.38
N PRO A 19 -21.39 14.45 6.63
CA PRO A 19 -21.65 13.09 7.11
C PRO A 19 -21.16 12.00 6.13
N TYR A 20 -20.98 12.37 4.86
CA TYR A 20 -20.41 11.53 3.81
C TYR A 20 -18.99 11.01 4.11
N ALA A 21 -18.13 11.80 4.75
CA ALA A 21 -16.76 11.36 5.06
C ALA A 21 -16.76 10.23 6.11
N ALA A 22 -17.60 10.35 7.14
CA ALA A 22 -17.79 9.32 8.15
C ALA A 22 -18.42 8.05 7.53
N MET A 23 -19.43 8.19 6.67
CA MET A 23 -20.08 7.07 5.99
C MET A 23 -19.13 6.32 5.03
N MET A 24 -18.31 7.02 4.24
CA MET A 24 -17.34 6.37 3.35
C MET A 24 -16.25 5.61 4.12
N LEU A 25 -15.80 6.14 5.27
CA LEU A 25 -14.90 5.41 6.17
C LEU A 25 -15.58 4.19 6.79
N TYR A 26 -16.87 4.29 7.14
CA TYR A 26 -17.68 3.17 7.64
C TYR A 26 -17.70 2.00 6.65
N PHE A 27 -17.78 2.23 5.33
CA PHE A 27 -17.72 1.14 4.35
C PHE A 27 -16.33 0.53 4.18
N VAL A 28 -15.24 1.28 4.35
CA VAL A 28 -13.88 0.70 4.40
C VAL A 28 -13.71 -0.21 5.63
N VAL A 29 -14.38 0.12 6.73
CA VAL A 29 -14.35 -0.67 7.99
C VAL A 29 -15.33 -1.85 7.96
N LEU A 30 -16.55 -1.70 7.44
CA LEU A 30 -17.60 -2.73 7.42
C LEU A 30 -17.21 -3.98 6.61
N ILE A 31 -16.34 -3.86 5.60
CA ILE A 31 -15.85 -5.04 4.86
C ILE A 31 -14.88 -5.88 5.72
N THR A 32 -14.34 -5.36 6.82
CA THR A 32 -13.43 -6.11 7.71
C THR A 32 -14.12 -7.00 8.74
N THR A 33 -15.43 -6.82 9.00
CA THR A 33 -16.17 -7.58 10.03
C THR A 33 -16.95 -8.77 9.48
N ALA A 34 -16.98 -8.98 8.16
CA ALA A 34 -17.75 -10.05 7.50
C ALA A 34 -16.97 -11.38 7.32
N THR A 35 -16.00 -11.67 8.19
CA THR A 35 -15.31 -12.98 8.23
C THR A 35 -15.36 -13.59 9.63
N LEU A 36 -16.57 -13.99 10.07
CA LEU A 36 -16.73 -14.88 11.20
C LEU A 36 -17.98 -15.76 11.03
N LEU A 37 -17.80 -17.06 11.28
CA LEU A 37 -18.81 -18.12 11.43
C LEU A 37 -19.68 -18.50 10.22
N ALA A 38 -19.25 -19.56 9.54
CA ALA A 38 -20.08 -20.76 9.33
C ALA A 38 -19.19 -21.98 9.01
N THR A 39 -18.60 -22.59 10.04
CA THR A 39 -18.01 -23.94 9.92
C THR A 39 -19.08 -24.97 10.29
N THR A 40 -19.52 -25.78 9.33
CA THR A 40 -20.16 -27.07 9.63
C THR A 40 -19.48 -28.15 8.81
N ASN A 41 -18.98 -29.18 9.50
CA ASN A 41 -18.35 -30.33 8.88
C ASN A 41 -19.42 -31.22 8.23
N VAL A 42 -19.13 -31.76 7.06
CA VAL A 42 -19.63 -33.09 6.67
C VAL A 42 -18.42 -33.90 6.26
N ALA A 43 -18.17 -34.97 7.02
CA ALA A 43 -17.13 -35.95 6.70
C ALA A 43 -17.66 -36.97 5.70
N SER A 44 -16.79 -37.44 4.82
CA SER A 44 -16.92 -38.75 4.17
C SER A 44 -15.52 -39.36 4.05
N ALA A 45 -15.31 -40.46 4.77
CA ALA A 45 -14.10 -41.27 4.67
C ALA A 45 -14.32 -42.40 3.65
N THR A 46 -13.29 -42.77 2.88
CA THR A 46 -13.15 -44.11 2.32
C THR A 46 -11.66 -44.47 2.15
N GLU A 47 -11.14 -45.15 3.17
CA GLU A 47 -10.24 -46.32 3.12
C GLU A 47 -8.96 -46.33 2.25
N ALA A 48 -7.83 -46.61 2.93
CA ALA A 48 -6.62 -47.21 2.37
C ALA A 48 -6.65 -48.74 2.54
N PRO A 49 -5.87 -49.50 1.75
CA PRO A 49 -4.70 -50.22 2.31
C PRO A 49 -3.52 -50.39 1.30
N GLN A 50 -2.31 -50.90 1.63
CA GLN A 50 -1.46 -50.98 2.84
C GLN A 50 -0.09 -51.53 2.40
N THR A 51 1.06 -51.03 2.94
CA THR A 51 2.33 -51.75 3.24
C THR A 51 3.45 -50.74 3.59
N SER A 52 4.05 -50.74 4.79
CA SER A 52 5.18 -51.60 5.25
C SER A 52 6.51 -51.27 4.51
N ILE A 53 7.66 -50.90 5.11
CA ILE A 53 8.25 -51.19 6.43
C ILE A 53 9.31 -50.13 6.87
N LEU A 54 9.57 -50.14 8.18
CA LEU A 54 10.62 -49.51 9.00
C LEU A 54 12.08 -49.53 8.45
N VAL A 55 12.92 -48.55 8.85
CA VAL A 55 14.30 -48.71 9.46
C VAL A 55 15.15 -47.43 9.33
N THR A 56 15.80 -47.05 10.44
CA THR A 56 16.95 -46.14 10.57
C THR A 56 18.01 -46.83 11.45
N PRO A 57 19.20 -46.24 11.69
CA PRO A 57 20.19 -45.70 10.77
C PRO A 57 21.53 -46.48 10.89
N SER A 58 22.56 -46.17 10.09
CA SER A 58 23.93 -46.69 10.35
C SER A 58 25.03 -45.66 10.12
N VAL A 59 25.92 -45.57 11.10
CA VAL A 59 27.19 -44.82 11.10
C VAL A 59 28.29 -45.67 10.47
N VAL A 60 29.12 -45.09 9.59
CA VAL A 60 30.51 -45.55 9.40
C VAL A 60 31.44 -44.34 9.22
N LEU A 61 32.47 -44.26 10.07
CA LEU A 61 33.64 -43.39 9.93
C LEU A 61 34.89 -44.27 10.06
N SER A 62 35.79 -44.24 9.08
CA SER A 62 37.06 -44.99 9.10
C SER A 62 38.00 -44.50 7.97
N LYS A 63 39.34 -44.56 8.01
CA LYS A 63 40.35 -44.38 9.07
C LYS A 63 41.75 -44.39 8.40
N GLY A 64 42.67 -43.54 8.85
CA GLY A 64 44.14 -43.69 8.63
C GLY A 64 44.76 -42.85 7.49
N GLY A 65 46.00 -42.36 7.61
CA GLY A 65 46.86 -42.33 8.81
C GLY A 65 48.30 -41.81 8.58
N ALA A 66 48.94 -41.42 9.70
CA ALA A 66 50.40 -41.31 9.90
C ALA A 66 51.15 -40.09 9.27
N PRO A 67 52.38 -39.75 9.71
CA PRO A 67 52.64 -38.39 10.24
C PRO A 67 53.85 -37.65 9.65
N GLY A 68 53.93 -36.34 9.90
CA GLY A 68 55.04 -35.47 9.49
C GLY A 68 55.19 -34.25 10.42
N ASP A 69 56.43 -33.98 10.79
CA ASP A 69 56.91 -33.18 11.93
C ASP A 69 56.75 -31.64 11.82
N LEU A 70 57.13 -30.95 12.91
CA LEU A 70 57.59 -29.55 13.03
C LEU A 70 56.58 -28.37 12.96
N ALA A 71 56.32 -27.86 14.17
CA ALA A 71 56.45 -26.45 14.57
C ALA A 71 55.73 -25.34 13.79
N SER A 72 54.73 -24.72 14.44
CA SER A 72 54.79 -23.28 14.75
C SER A 72 53.87 -22.86 15.90
N MET A 73 54.39 -22.01 16.78
CA MET A 73 53.75 -21.60 18.03
C MET A 73 52.92 -20.32 17.84
N ARG A 74 51.66 -20.32 18.31
CA ARG A 74 51.06 -19.15 18.98
C ARG A 74 49.78 -19.51 19.74
N ARG A 75 49.94 -19.80 21.03
CA ARG A 75 48.87 -19.68 22.03
C ARG A 75 49.15 -18.44 22.86
N LEU A 76 48.21 -17.51 22.93
CA LEU A 76 48.21 -16.48 23.96
C LEU A 76 47.08 -16.80 24.94
N ARG A 77 47.45 -17.13 26.17
CA ARG A 77 46.60 -17.04 27.36
C ARG A 77 47.33 -16.14 28.34
N THR A 78 46.64 -15.15 28.87
CA THR A 78 47.03 -14.36 30.04
C THR A 78 45.86 -14.35 31.02
N ASN A 79 46.14 -14.21 32.31
CA ASN A 79 45.32 -14.83 33.36
C ASN A 79 44.74 -13.83 34.36
N LYS A 80 43.43 -13.95 34.61
CA LYS A 80 42.68 -13.79 35.88
C LYS A 80 43.35 -13.07 37.08
N ALA A 81 42.75 -11.93 37.49
CA ALA A 81 42.23 -11.61 38.85
C ALA A 81 41.54 -10.21 38.75
N ALA A 82 40.24 -10.01 39.01
CA ALA A 82 39.46 -10.15 40.26
C ALA A 82 39.49 -8.90 41.18
N ALA A 83 38.57 -7.97 40.90
CA ALA A 83 37.87 -7.03 41.80
C ALA A 83 36.57 -6.65 41.03
N GLU A 84 35.37 -7.04 41.47
CA GLU A 84 34.51 -6.24 42.36
C GLU A 84 34.33 -4.81 41.84
N ASP A 85 33.16 -4.19 41.75
CA ASP A 85 31.75 -4.52 41.90
C ASP A 85 31.09 -3.21 41.42
N THR A 86 30.01 -3.28 40.64
CA THR A 86 28.88 -2.36 40.80
C THR A 86 27.77 -2.73 39.83
N THR A 87 26.60 -2.95 40.41
CA THR A 87 25.31 -2.56 39.83
C THR A 87 24.89 -3.38 38.60
N SER A 88 24.23 -4.52 38.80
CA SER A 88 22.80 -4.64 39.13
C SER A 88 21.97 -4.96 37.88
N THR A 89 20.99 -5.84 38.05
CA THR A 89 19.60 -5.74 37.54
C THR A 89 19.42 -4.66 36.45
N GLU A 90 18.96 -4.98 35.25
CA GLU A 90 17.62 -5.54 35.01
C GLU A 90 17.51 -6.36 33.71
N GLU A 91 16.47 -7.20 33.62
CA GLU A 91 15.84 -7.59 32.34
C GLU A 91 15.23 -6.36 31.64
N ARG A 92 16.06 -5.42 31.19
CA ARG A 92 15.61 -4.30 30.36
C ARG A 92 15.67 -4.70 28.90
N GLY A 93 14.53 -5.20 28.42
CA GLY A 93 14.30 -5.47 27.01
C GLY A 93 14.63 -4.26 26.15
N ILE A 94 15.81 -4.28 25.51
CA ILE A 94 16.21 -3.27 24.55
C ILE A 94 15.20 -3.28 23.42
N ALA A 95 14.62 -2.12 23.11
CA ALA A 95 13.48 -2.00 22.22
C ALA A 95 13.81 -2.33 20.75
N PHE A 96 13.89 -3.63 20.42
CA PHE A 96 14.14 -4.15 19.07
C PHE A 96 13.21 -3.54 18.01
N SER A 97 11.97 -3.18 18.39
CA SER A 97 11.01 -2.42 17.58
C SER A 97 11.60 -1.17 16.90
N GLY A 98 12.51 -0.44 17.57
CA GLY A 98 13.21 0.70 16.97
C GLY A 98 14.19 0.29 15.87
N ILE A 99 14.99 -0.76 16.13
CA ILE A 99 16.02 -1.27 15.21
C ILE A 99 15.37 -1.94 13.99
N GLU A 100 14.34 -2.77 14.19
CA GLU A 100 13.57 -3.40 13.12
C GLU A 100 12.92 -2.36 12.19
N LYS A 101 12.31 -1.31 12.75
CA LYS A 101 11.73 -0.22 11.97
C LYS A 101 12.79 0.53 11.15
N LEU A 102 14.00 0.70 11.69
CA LEU A 102 15.12 1.31 10.96
C LEU A 102 15.62 0.38 9.83
N VAL A 103 15.91 -0.89 10.12
CA VAL A 103 16.36 -1.89 9.14
C VAL A 103 15.35 -2.07 8.02
N THR A 104 14.07 -2.26 8.33
CA THR A 104 13.00 -2.39 7.34
C THR A 104 12.78 -1.11 6.53
N SER A 105 12.93 0.08 7.12
CA SER A 105 12.87 1.35 6.38
C SER A 105 14.07 1.54 5.44
N SER A 106 15.26 1.09 5.85
CA SER A 106 16.48 1.11 5.05
C SER A 106 16.36 0.15 3.86
N ALA A 107 15.93 -1.09 4.11
CA ALA A 107 15.67 -2.09 3.08
C ALA A 107 14.65 -1.60 2.04
N LYS A 108 13.51 -1.02 2.46
CA LYS A 108 12.51 -0.42 1.55
C LYS A 108 13.09 0.74 0.72
N LYS A 109 13.93 1.60 1.31
CA LYS A 109 14.64 2.67 0.56
C LYS A 109 15.63 2.10 -0.45
N ALA A 110 16.37 1.06 -0.10
CA ALA A 110 17.33 0.38 -0.99
C ALA A 110 16.61 -0.31 -2.16
N GLN A 111 15.52 -1.03 -1.88
CA GLN A 111 14.66 -1.67 -2.88
C GLN A 111 14.09 -0.67 -3.89
N LEU A 112 13.59 0.49 -3.42
CA LEU A 112 13.13 1.57 -4.29
C LEU A 112 14.26 2.17 -5.15
N LYS A 113 15.46 2.36 -4.59
CA LYS A 113 16.63 2.79 -5.38
C LYS A 113 16.97 1.77 -6.47
N LEU A 114 17.03 0.49 -6.12
CA LEU A 114 17.33 -0.60 -7.07
C LEU A 114 16.31 -0.64 -8.22
N TRP A 115 15.01 -0.50 -7.93
CA TRP A 115 13.98 -0.44 -8.98
C TRP A 115 14.07 0.80 -9.87
N LEU A 116 14.59 1.93 -9.35
CA LEU A 116 14.82 3.13 -10.16
C LEU A 116 16.05 2.95 -11.06
N THR A 117 17.15 2.40 -10.53
CA THR A 117 18.35 2.05 -11.34
C THR A 117 18.01 1.05 -12.45
N GLN A 118 17.23 0.02 -12.13
CA GLN A 118 16.75 -0.98 -13.09
C GLN A 118 15.59 -0.48 -13.98
N LYS A 119 15.11 0.76 -13.81
CA LYS A 119 13.99 1.37 -14.54
C LYS A 119 12.77 0.44 -14.71
N LYS A 120 12.42 -0.34 -13.68
CA LYS A 120 11.29 -1.29 -13.74
C LYS A 120 9.99 -0.57 -14.12
N SER A 121 9.10 -1.23 -14.85
CA SER A 121 7.83 -0.60 -15.22
C SER A 121 6.91 -0.41 -14.01
N ALA A 122 5.96 0.52 -14.15
CA ALA A 122 4.91 0.74 -13.16
C ALA A 122 4.08 -0.54 -12.91
N ASP A 123 3.80 -1.30 -13.98
CA ASP A 123 3.06 -2.57 -13.90
C ASP A 123 3.84 -3.65 -13.12
N VAL A 124 5.13 -3.83 -13.44
CA VAL A 124 5.99 -4.81 -12.76
C VAL A 124 6.11 -4.49 -11.28
N THR A 125 6.28 -3.22 -10.93
CA THR A 125 6.37 -2.78 -9.52
C THR A 125 5.02 -2.80 -8.79
N PHE A 126 3.90 -2.62 -9.50
CA PHE A 126 2.55 -2.79 -8.95
C PHE A 126 2.30 -4.25 -8.53
N ASN A 127 2.65 -5.19 -9.41
CA ASN A 127 2.53 -6.63 -9.14
C ASN A 127 3.53 -7.10 -8.06
N LEU A 128 4.76 -6.60 -8.08
CA LEU A 128 5.78 -6.96 -7.08
C LEU A 128 5.43 -6.46 -5.66
N LEU A 129 4.65 -5.40 -5.55
CA LEU A 129 4.05 -4.93 -4.28
C LEU A 129 2.70 -5.61 -3.95
N ASN A 130 2.29 -6.62 -4.74
CA ASN A 130 1.03 -7.36 -4.61
C ASN A 130 -0.23 -6.48 -4.60
N LEU A 131 -0.18 -5.31 -5.26
CA LEU A 131 -1.25 -4.33 -5.24
C LEU A 131 -2.52 -4.83 -5.94
N ALA A 132 -2.38 -5.63 -7.01
CA ALA A 132 -3.49 -6.29 -7.69
C ALA A 132 -4.33 -7.18 -6.74
N ARG A 133 -3.69 -7.82 -5.74
CA ARG A 133 -4.39 -8.66 -4.75
C ARG A 133 -5.18 -7.88 -3.72
N LYS A 134 -4.93 -6.56 -3.56
CA LYS A 134 -5.60 -5.73 -2.55
C LYS A 134 -7.01 -5.27 -2.93
N LYS A 135 -7.37 -5.34 -4.23
CA LYS A 135 -8.68 -4.91 -4.76
C LYS A 135 -9.15 -3.61 -4.09
N ASN A 136 -10.34 -3.61 -3.48
CA ASN A 136 -10.98 -2.43 -2.89
C ASN A 136 -10.15 -1.75 -1.76
N PHE A 137 -9.22 -2.46 -1.12
CA PHE A 137 -8.34 -1.93 -0.06
C PHE A 137 -7.06 -1.29 -0.58
N LEU A 138 -6.85 -1.24 -1.91
CA LEU A 138 -5.62 -0.72 -2.52
C LEU A 138 -5.29 0.71 -2.05
N PHE A 139 -6.25 1.61 -2.17
CA PHE A 139 -6.02 3.05 -2.07
C PHE A 139 -5.75 3.55 -0.64
N GLY A 140 -6.14 2.79 0.39
CA GLY A 140 -5.77 3.04 1.78
C GLY A 140 -4.40 2.46 2.19
N SER A 141 -3.74 1.71 1.31
CA SER A 141 -2.55 0.93 1.68
C SER A 141 -1.24 1.73 1.62
N LYS A 142 -0.32 1.46 2.56
CA LYS A 142 1.02 2.05 2.61
C LYS A 142 1.86 1.66 1.38
N GLU A 143 1.57 0.50 0.80
CA GLU A 143 2.22 -0.04 -0.39
C GLU A 143 1.77 0.72 -1.64
N PHE A 144 0.50 1.10 -1.77
CA PHE A 144 0.02 1.95 -2.86
C PHE A 144 0.68 3.33 -2.84
N LEU A 145 0.78 3.98 -1.68
CA LEU A 145 1.52 5.26 -1.56
C LEU A 145 3.02 5.08 -1.89
N THR A 146 3.61 3.94 -1.56
CA THR A 146 5.00 3.62 -1.89
C THR A 146 5.20 3.45 -3.39
N TRP A 147 4.27 2.76 -4.07
CA TRP A 147 4.24 2.60 -5.52
C TRP A 147 4.00 3.94 -6.25
N ALA A 148 3.05 4.75 -5.80
CA ALA A 148 2.80 6.07 -6.38
C ALA A 148 4.07 6.95 -6.30
N LYS A 149 4.72 7.01 -5.12
CA LYS A 149 6.01 7.69 -4.94
C LYS A 149 7.13 7.14 -5.81
N TYR A 150 7.11 5.85 -6.15
CA TYR A 150 8.04 5.24 -7.10
C TYR A 150 7.77 5.72 -8.53
N VAL A 151 6.52 5.63 -9.02
CA VAL A 151 6.15 6.02 -10.38
C VAL A 151 6.39 7.51 -10.62
N THR A 152 6.11 8.39 -9.65
CA THR A 152 6.46 9.82 -9.73
C THR A 152 7.96 10.07 -9.90
N LYS A 153 8.83 9.22 -9.33
CA LYS A 153 10.28 9.32 -9.52
C LYS A 153 10.75 8.75 -10.86
N LEU A 154 10.07 7.70 -11.35
CA LEU A 154 10.37 7.04 -12.63
C LEU A 154 9.97 7.91 -13.83
N LYS A 155 8.82 8.60 -13.75
CA LYS A 155 8.22 9.40 -14.82
C LYS A 155 7.73 10.74 -14.28
N LYS A 156 8.65 11.70 -14.14
CA LYS A 156 8.38 13.01 -13.50
C LYS A 156 7.15 13.73 -14.04
N ASN A 157 6.96 13.73 -15.37
CA ASN A 157 5.90 14.49 -16.04
C ASN A 157 4.62 13.64 -16.22
N ASP A 158 4.77 12.38 -16.65
CA ASP A 158 3.64 11.51 -17.01
C ASP A 158 3.14 10.62 -15.86
N ALA A 159 3.59 10.86 -14.63
CA ALA A 159 3.34 10.01 -13.46
C ALA A 159 1.87 9.61 -13.31
N GLY A 160 0.96 10.59 -13.36
CA GLY A 160 -0.48 10.37 -13.22
C GLY A 160 -1.05 9.50 -14.35
N ILE A 161 -0.70 9.78 -15.61
CA ILE A 161 -1.17 9.00 -16.77
C ILE A 161 -0.67 7.55 -16.69
N VAL A 162 0.58 7.34 -16.28
CA VAL A 162 1.15 6.00 -16.08
C VAL A 162 0.44 5.27 -14.96
N MET A 163 0.16 5.92 -13.82
CA MET A 163 -0.61 5.32 -12.74
C MET A 163 -2.04 4.95 -13.18
N ILE A 164 -2.76 5.84 -13.85
CA ILE A 164 -4.11 5.59 -14.38
C ILE A 164 -4.11 4.42 -15.35
N ASN A 165 -3.15 4.36 -16.29
CA ASN A 165 -3.05 3.27 -17.25
C ASN A 165 -2.70 1.92 -16.59
N THR A 166 -1.93 1.89 -15.50
CA THR A 166 -1.73 0.66 -14.71
C THR A 166 -2.99 0.27 -13.94
N LEU A 167 -3.69 1.23 -13.32
CA LEU A 167 -4.91 0.97 -12.54
C LEU A 167 -6.07 0.48 -13.40
N LEU A 168 -6.23 1.00 -14.62
CA LEU A 168 -7.26 0.57 -15.59
C LEU A 168 -7.10 -0.89 -16.08
N LYS A 169 -5.98 -1.56 -15.77
CA LYS A 169 -5.82 -3.02 -16.00
C LYS A 169 -6.49 -3.88 -14.93
N HIS A 170 -6.95 -3.25 -13.84
CA HIS A 170 -7.47 -3.91 -12.64
C HIS A 170 -8.83 -3.37 -12.17
N TYR A 171 -9.27 -2.22 -12.69
CA TYR A 171 -10.54 -1.57 -12.35
C TYR A 171 -11.22 -1.02 -13.61
N ASP A 172 -12.54 -1.10 -13.63
CA ASP A 172 -13.37 -0.42 -14.63
C ASP A 172 -13.19 1.10 -14.51
N GLU A 173 -13.29 1.80 -15.64
CA GLU A 173 -13.03 3.24 -15.72
C GLU A 173 -13.89 4.09 -14.76
N GLY A 174 -15.18 3.75 -14.60
CA GLY A 174 -16.07 4.44 -13.67
C GLY A 174 -15.83 4.04 -12.21
N THR A 175 -15.53 2.76 -11.95
CA THR A 175 -15.16 2.25 -10.62
C THR A 175 -13.89 2.94 -10.13
N LEU A 176 -12.89 3.10 -11.01
CA LEU A 176 -11.67 3.84 -10.74
C LEU A 176 -11.94 5.33 -10.46
N ALA A 177 -12.86 5.97 -11.19
CA ALA A 177 -13.24 7.36 -10.94
C ALA A 177 -13.83 7.56 -9.54
N ARG A 178 -14.79 6.70 -9.15
CA ARG A 178 -15.36 6.68 -7.79
C ARG A 178 -14.29 6.44 -6.72
N LEU A 179 -13.39 5.48 -6.93
CA LEU A 179 -12.30 5.19 -6.00
C LEU A 179 -11.35 6.38 -5.85
N ILE A 180 -10.94 7.04 -6.94
CA ILE A 180 -10.07 8.24 -6.90
C ILE A 180 -10.75 9.39 -6.15
N ALA A 181 -12.01 9.69 -6.45
CA ALA A 181 -12.75 10.74 -5.75
C ALA A 181 -12.91 10.42 -4.25
N GLY A 182 -13.01 9.14 -3.86
CA GLY A 182 -13.06 8.71 -2.46
C GLY A 182 -11.77 8.97 -1.69
N ILE A 183 -10.61 8.94 -2.36
CA ILE A 183 -9.32 9.27 -1.73
C ILE A 183 -9.26 10.76 -1.33
N LYS A 184 -9.98 11.64 -2.05
CA LYS A 184 -10.03 13.08 -1.73
C LYS A 184 -10.67 13.35 -0.36
N THR A 185 -11.52 12.45 0.15
CA THR A 185 -12.10 12.56 1.50
C THR A 185 -11.20 11.96 2.60
N SER A 186 -10.00 11.50 2.27
CA SER A 186 -9.02 11.00 3.24
C SER A 186 -8.48 12.13 4.12
N ASN A 187 -8.32 11.88 5.42
CA ASN A 187 -7.68 12.80 6.37
C ASN A 187 -6.17 13.01 6.12
N SER A 188 -5.56 12.32 5.14
CA SER A 188 -4.14 12.48 4.80
C SER A 188 -3.93 13.49 3.66
N PRO A 189 -3.25 14.63 3.89
CA PRO A 189 -2.96 15.59 2.82
C PRO A 189 -2.15 15.01 1.66
N THR A 190 -1.33 13.98 1.93
CA THR A 190 -0.59 13.26 0.87
C THR A 190 -1.52 12.42 -0.01
N MET A 191 -2.57 11.83 0.57
CA MET A 191 -3.60 11.10 -0.18
C MET A 191 -4.47 12.05 -0.99
N GLN A 192 -4.91 13.17 -0.41
CA GLN A 192 -5.66 14.20 -1.13
C GLN A 192 -4.88 14.71 -2.35
N LYS A 193 -3.59 15.06 -2.19
CA LYS A 193 -2.74 15.51 -3.31
C LYS A 193 -2.58 14.44 -4.39
N LEU A 194 -2.37 13.18 -4.00
CA LEU A 194 -2.28 12.06 -4.95
C LEU A 194 -3.61 11.86 -5.71
N ALA A 195 -4.74 11.97 -5.00
CA ALA A 195 -6.07 11.86 -5.59
C ALA A 195 -6.34 12.96 -6.63
N THR A 196 -5.98 14.21 -6.33
CA THR A 196 -6.08 15.33 -7.28
C THR A 196 -5.25 15.04 -8.55
N THR A 197 -3.97 14.65 -8.40
CA THR A 197 -3.12 14.30 -9.56
C THR A 197 -3.64 13.11 -10.36
N LEU A 198 -4.27 12.12 -9.72
CA LEU A 198 -4.91 11.00 -10.42
C LEU A 198 -6.20 11.44 -11.13
N GLN A 199 -7.01 12.31 -10.52
CA GLN A 199 -8.23 12.86 -11.12
C GLN A 199 -7.91 13.74 -12.33
N GLU A 200 -6.93 14.63 -12.24
CA GLU A 200 -6.41 15.44 -13.35
C GLU A 200 -5.90 14.55 -14.50
N ALA A 201 -5.16 13.49 -14.19
CA ALA A 201 -4.68 12.54 -15.20
C ALA A 201 -5.81 11.74 -15.86
N GLN A 202 -6.83 11.34 -15.09
CA GLN A 202 -8.04 10.69 -15.59
C GLN A 202 -8.82 11.63 -16.53
N PHE A 203 -9.02 12.88 -16.14
CA PHE A 203 -9.70 13.89 -16.96
C PHE A 203 -8.90 14.24 -18.21
N THR A 204 -7.57 14.34 -18.11
CA THR A 204 -6.68 14.53 -19.27
C THR A 204 -6.81 13.36 -20.25
N LYS A 205 -6.93 12.12 -19.76
CA LYS A 205 -7.17 10.94 -20.60
C LYS A 205 -8.54 11.01 -21.29
N TRP A 206 -9.59 11.30 -20.53
CA TRP A 206 -10.95 11.46 -21.08
C TRP A 206 -11.05 12.56 -22.14
N MET A 207 -10.41 13.70 -21.92
CA MET A 207 -10.31 14.80 -22.88
C MET A 207 -9.61 14.34 -24.17
N LYS A 208 -8.47 13.64 -24.07
CA LYS A 208 -7.75 13.08 -25.24
C LYS A 208 -8.54 12.00 -25.98
N GLU A 209 -9.41 11.26 -25.29
CA GLU A 209 -10.35 10.30 -25.87
C GLU A 209 -11.67 10.96 -26.35
N SER A 210 -11.77 12.29 -26.33
CA SER A 210 -12.98 13.07 -26.69
C SER A 210 -14.25 12.61 -25.94
N ARG A 211 -14.10 12.10 -24.70
CA ARG A 211 -15.22 11.69 -23.85
C ARG A 211 -16.10 12.90 -23.52
N ARG A 212 -17.35 12.90 -23.97
CA ARG A 212 -18.35 13.89 -23.56
C ARG A 212 -18.77 13.66 -22.10
N PRO A 213 -19.03 14.72 -21.29
CA PRO A 213 -19.45 14.55 -19.90
C PRO A 213 -20.69 13.65 -19.72
N VAL A 214 -21.66 13.73 -20.63
CA VAL A 214 -22.86 12.87 -20.63
C VAL A 214 -22.52 11.38 -20.77
N ALA A 215 -21.45 11.04 -21.51
CA ALA A 215 -21.00 9.64 -21.64
C ALA A 215 -20.29 9.15 -20.36
N VAL A 216 -19.56 10.04 -19.68
CA VAL A 216 -18.98 9.75 -18.35
C VAL A 216 -20.10 9.53 -17.32
N GLU A 217 -21.09 10.42 -17.32
CA GLU A 217 -22.29 10.35 -16.47
C GLU A 217 -23.08 9.05 -16.68
N ALA A 218 -23.39 8.70 -17.93
CA ALA A 218 -24.05 7.43 -18.26
C ALA A 218 -23.23 6.21 -17.80
N LYS A 219 -21.91 6.25 -17.93
CA LYS A 219 -21.01 5.16 -17.50
C LYS A 219 -20.97 5.01 -15.97
N LEU A 220 -21.02 6.11 -15.22
CA LEU A 220 -21.11 6.09 -13.76
C LEU A 220 -22.47 5.56 -13.31
N HIS A 221 -23.57 6.03 -13.90
CA HIS A 221 -24.92 5.52 -13.62
C HIS A 221 -25.09 4.03 -13.93
N GLY A 222 -24.42 3.52 -14.98
CA GLY A 222 -24.39 2.09 -15.33
C GLY A 222 -23.74 1.20 -14.26
N LEU A 223 -22.95 1.75 -13.34
CA LEU A 223 -22.40 1.05 -12.18
C LEU A 223 -23.34 1.05 -10.96
N GLY A 224 -24.62 1.38 -11.16
CA GLY A 224 -25.60 1.59 -10.11
C GLY A 224 -25.42 2.93 -9.41
N ARG A 225 -26.43 3.81 -9.49
CA ARG A 225 -26.41 5.14 -8.87
C ARG A 225 -26.35 5.06 -7.33
N GLY A 226 -27.21 4.22 -6.73
CA GLY A 226 -27.18 3.85 -5.31
C GLY A 226 -26.88 5.00 -4.34
N MET A 227 -25.91 4.79 -3.45
CA MET A 227 -25.39 5.80 -2.53
C MET A 227 -24.31 6.73 -3.14
N TYR A 228 -23.91 6.49 -4.40
CA TYR A 228 -22.81 7.20 -5.05
C TYR A 228 -23.25 8.43 -5.86
N TYR A 229 -24.56 8.67 -6.05
CA TYR A 229 -25.09 9.76 -6.88
C TYR A 229 -24.38 11.12 -6.71
N LYS A 230 -24.25 11.65 -5.49
CA LYS A 230 -23.59 12.95 -5.25
C LYS A 230 -22.11 12.96 -5.66
N MET A 231 -21.46 11.81 -5.56
CA MET A 231 -20.07 11.62 -5.92
C MET A 231 -19.89 11.51 -7.43
N ASP A 232 -20.82 10.81 -8.11
CA ASP A 232 -20.89 10.77 -9.56
C ASP A 232 -21.14 12.18 -10.12
N ASP A 233 -22.08 12.93 -9.54
CA ASP A 233 -22.37 14.32 -9.87
C ASP A 233 -21.12 15.22 -9.68
N GLU A 234 -20.37 15.08 -8.57
CA GLU A 234 -19.11 15.81 -8.34
C GLU A 234 -18.07 15.46 -9.41
N ILE A 235 -17.89 14.17 -9.75
CA ILE A 235 -16.94 13.71 -10.77
C ILE A 235 -17.28 14.31 -12.13
N VAL A 236 -18.54 14.25 -12.55
CA VAL A 236 -18.97 14.76 -13.87
C VAL A 236 -18.87 16.29 -13.91
N ASN A 237 -19.26 17.01 -12.85
CA ASN A 237 -19.17 18.46 -12.80
C ASN A 237 -17.72 18.95 -12.75
N ALA A 238 -16.83 18.29 -12.01
CA ALA A 238 -15.41 18.58 -12.05
C ALA A 238 -14.80 18.30 -13.44
N TYR A 239 -15.28 17.29 -14.16
CA TYR A 239 -14.86 17.04 -15.54
C TYR A 239 -15.40 18.08 -16.53
N ARG A 240 -16.68 18.50 -16.42
CA ARG A 240 -17.27 19.63 -17.20
C ARG A 240 -16.42 20.88 -17.07
N TYR A 241 -16.04 21.24 -15.83
CA TYR A 241 -15.16 22.38 -15.55
C TYR A 241 -13.75 22.18 -16.16
N PHE A 242 -13.16 21.00 -16.02
CA PHE A 242 -11.81 20.70 -16.56
C PHE A 242 -11.72 20.85 -18.09
N ILE A 243 -12.79 20.54 -18.83
CA ILE A 243 -12.83 20.70 -20.29
C ILE A 243 -13.36 22.07 -20.76
N GLY A 244 -13.67 23.00 -19.84
CA GLY A 244 -14.20 24.32 -20.17
C GLY A 244 -15.65 24.29 -20.71
N ALA A 245 -16.43 23.28 -20.36
CA ALA A 245 -17.84 23.10 -20.77
C ALA A 245 -18.82 23.30 -19.61
N ALA A 246 -18.54 24.29 -18.75
CA ALA A 246 -19.30 24.65 -17.56
C ALA A 246 -19.95 26.03 -17.71
#